data_AF-A0A0E3P0U2-F1
#
_entry.id   AF-A0A0E3P0U2-F1
#
_cell.length_a   1.000
_cell.length_b   1.000
_cell.length_c   1.000
_cell.angle_alpha   90.00
_cell.angle_beta   90.00
_cell.angle_gamma   90.00
#
_symmetry.space_group_name_H-M   'P 1'
#
loop_
_entity.id
_entity.type
_entity.pdbx_description
1 polymer ?
#
loop_
_entity_poly.entity_id
_entity_poly.type
_entity_poly.pdbx_seq_one_letter_code
_entity_poly.pdbx_strand_id
1 'polypeptide(L)'
;MTEIDEISCIFQRMLEDRYKGLALDDLALELDEIVSNNISNSDYRSLIIEKMSNVANKDIDFYVRLMNWTIENSTICLSYLFMKTTMKLIVKNYAGRVDELNSVWMRLFYNCVWIIVNNRLIEEVDLSTPTGNIVVGKDLKSIVSITFIENYDVDILDLLEEKYTKLLIESEYEPDDIGSIISKLNRVYQHYTDFKIKDVVQMVYSNDNVERYLPYKTNLKPNNYDELLFEKYGYLFFPLITDVTIKDGKISFVNDGYGSLSNCNLFINYNDKCLFNKEVEIENYKTYHIYIEDDLEKEIQNISSNDKIDFYFIFKKFGGTYKFIVSKDIWILKEGLSKKEDINVTYIGNNYGHVGNNYGNNSFVSNSTGTTIQLNSEHKNELIITLSKVIENVDDLDVETSEKVKIKNTIKRALDELEKVNSDISLVKNFIQESGILLQNVSKIPMLFGAVNYIKTQLGL
;
A
#
# COMPACT_ATOMS: atom_id res chain seq x y z
N MET A 1 31.36 -36.35 17.10
CA MET A 1 31.12 -34.90 17.16
C MET A 1 29.87 -34.68 16.31
N THR A 2 28.83 -34.04 16.84
CA THR A 2 27.68 -33.69 16.00
C THR A 2 28.05 -32.49 15.14
N GLU A 3 27.48 -32.33 13.95
CA GLU A 3 27.73 -31.15 13.09
C GLU A 3 27.33 -29.83 13.83
N ILE A 4 26.43 -29.90 14.81
CA ILE A 4 26.08 -28.80 15.72
C ILE A 4 27.28 -28.38 16.61
N ASP A 5 28.02 -29.36 17.13
CA ASP A 5 29.24 -29.11 17.90
C ASP A 5 30.35 -28.52 17.02
N GLU A 6 30.40 -28.97 15.76
CA GLU A 6 31.36 -28.53 14.74
C GLU A 6 31.15 -27.06 14.38
N ILE A 7 29.91 -26.62 14.12
CA ILE A 7 29.57 -25.20 13.91
C ILE A 7 30.07 -24.33 15.08
N SER A 8 29.81 -24.77 16.31
CA SER A 8 30.25 -24.03 17.50
C SER A 8 31.78 -23.94 17.60
N CYS A 9 32.49 -25.02 17.24
CA CYS A 9 33.94 -25.07 17.22
C CYS A 9 34.53 -24.14 16.14
N ILE A 10 33.96 -24.14 14.94
CA ILE A 10 34.39 -23.28 13.83
C ILE A 10 34.30 -21.80 14.23
N PHE A 11 33.15 -21.35 14.74
CA PHE A 11 32.98 -19.96 15.17
C PHE A 11 33.90 -19.57 16.33
N GLN A 12 34.18 -20.49 17.26
CA GLN A 12 35.14 -20.24 18.32
C GLN A 12 36.56 -20.05 17.77
N ARG A 13 37.01 -20.96 16.88
CA ARG A 13 38.33 -20.89 16.24
C ARG A 13 38.47 -19.61 15.40
N MET A 14 37.45 -19.25 14.63
CA MET A 14 37.42 -17.99 13.88
C MET A 14 37.64 -16.77 14.79
N LEU A 15 37.00 -16.74 15.96
CA LEU A 15 37.18 -15.64 16.92
C LEU A 15 38.57 -15.63 17.56
N GLU A 16 39.13 -16.80 17.89
CA GLU A 16 40.47 -16.92 18.49
C GLU A 16 41.57 -16.51 17.49
N ASP A 17 41.39 -16.81 16.21
CA ASP A 17 42.38 -16.59 15.15
C ASP A 17 42.07 -15.38 14.24
N ARG A 18 41.11 -14.52 14.60
CA ARG A 18 40.61 -13.38 13.79
C ARG A 18 41.65 -12.39 13.24
N TYR A 19 42.87 -12.39 13.78
CA TYR A 19 44.01 -11.57 13.32
C TYR A 19 45.22 -12.39 12.86
N LYS A 20 45.07 -13.72 12.67
CA LYS A 20 46.09 -14.63 12.14
C LYS A 20 45.64 -15.12 10.74
N GLY A 21 45.98 -14.34 9.72
CA GLY A 21 45.30 -14.31 8.42
C GLY A 21 45.26 -15.55 7.51
N LEU A 22 45.81 -16.72 7.88
CA LEU A 22 45.77 -17.93 7.04
C LEU A 22 44.74 -18.97 7.48
N ALA A 23 44.31 -18.99 8.74
CA ALA A 23 43.39 -20.00 9.26
C ALA A 23 41.91 -19.68 9.00
N LEU A 24 41.61 -18.46 8.57
CA LEU A 24 40.23 -17.95 8.45
C LEU A 24 39.52 -18.44 7.18
N ASP A 25 40.24 -18.56 6.07
CA ASP A 25 39.66 -18.98 4.80
C ASP A 25 39.21 -20.44 4.85
N ASP A 26 40.05 -21.34 5.37
CA ASP A 26 39.71 -22.76 5.52
C ASP A 26 38.47 -22.94 6.42
N LEU A 27 38.41 -22.22 7.54
CA LEU A 27 37.27 -22.26 8.45
C LEU A 27 35.99 -21.70 7.81
N ALA A 28 36.11 -20.67 6.97
CA ALA A 28 34.96 -20.07 6.30
C ALA A 28 34.41 -20.97 5.18
N LEU A 29 35.30 -21.67 4.47
CA LEU A 29 34.92 -22.71 3.49
C LEU A 29 34.23 -23.89 4.17
N GLU A 30 34.79 -24.39 5.28
CA GLU A 30 34.18 -25.46 6.07
C GLU A 30 32.78 -25.08 6.56
N LEU A 31 32.60 -23.83 7.03
CA LEU A 31 31.30 -23.32 7.43
C LEU A 31 30.30 -23.25 6.26
N ASP A 32 30.74 -22.80 5.09
CA ASP A 32 29.87 -22.71 3.91
C ASP A 32 29.41 -24.10 3.42
N GLU A 33 30.29 -25.10 3.46
CA GLU A 33 29.96 -26.49 3.13
C GLU A 33 28.86 -27.03 4.06
N ILE A 34 29.02 -26.84 5.38
CA ILE A 34 28.02 -27.26 6.37
C ILE A 34 26.68 -26.55 6.14
N VAL A 35 26.72 -25.23 5.89
CA VAL A 35 25.51 -24.41 5.66
C VAL A 35 24.78 -24.86 4.40
N SER A 36 25.51 -25.04 3.31
CA SER A 36 24.94 -25.40 2.01
C SER A 36 24.29 -26.78 2.04
N ASN A 37 24.88 -27.74 2.77
CA ASN A 37 24.32 -29.09 2.93
C ASN A 37 23.10 -29.15 3.86
N ASN A 38 22.90 -28.13 4.72
CA ASN A 38 21.88 -28.15 5.76
C ASN A 38 20.92 -26.95 5.75
N ILE A 39 20.83 -26.20 4.64
CA ILE A 39 20.10 -24.92 4.58
C ILE A 39 18.60 -25.05 4.91
N SER A 40 17.98 -26.21 4.69
CA SER A 40 16.57 -26.47 5.03
C SER A 40 16.34 -26.73 6.52
N ASN A 41 17.38 -27.10 7.27
CA ASN A 41 17.29 -27.42 8.69
C ASN A 41 17.14 -26.13 9.54
N SER A 42 16.04 -26.00 10.28
CA SER A 42 15.78 -24.81 11.12
C SER A 42 16.79 -24.66 12.25
N ASP A 43 17.18 -25.76 12.89
CA ASP A 43 17.98 -25.74 14.10
C ASP A 43 19.41 -25.27 13.80
N TYR A 44 19.95 -25.70 12.67
CA TYR A 44 21.26 -25.29 12.18
C TYR A 44 21.26 -23.80 11.83
N ARG A 45 20.26 -23.34 11.09
CA ARG A 45 20.12 -21.91 10.75
C ARG A 45 20.02 -21.04 12.01
N SER A 46 19.22 -21.45 12.98
CA SER A 46 19.07 -20.74 14.25
C SER A 46 20.39 -20.66 15.01
N LEU A 47 21.14 -21.76 15.10
CA LEU A 47 22.45 -21.81 15.75
C LEU A 47 23.46 -20.89 15.04
N ILE A 48 23.53 -20.96 13.71
CA ILE A 48 24.46 -20.14 12.92
C ILE A 48 24.16 -18.64 13.10
N ILE A 49 22.88 -18.24 13.02
CA ILE A 49 22.46 -16.86 13.27
C ILE A 49 22.86 -16.40 14.69
N GLU A 50 22.71 -17.27 15.69
CA GLU A 50 23.15 -16.98 17.06
C GLU A 50 24.66 -16.77 17.14
N LYS A 51 25.46 -17.68 16.56
CA LYS A 51 26.92 -17.58 16.55
C LYS A 51 27.42 -16.37 15.78
N MET A 52 26.85 -16.08 14.62
CA MET A 52 27.13 -14.86 13.84
C MET A 52 26.81 -13.59 14.65
N SER A 53 25.68 -13.57 15.36
CA SER A 53 25.32 -12.47 16.26
C SER A 53 26.36 -12.30 17.38
N ASN A 54 26.85 -13.40 17.94
CA ASN A 54 27.90 -13.39 18.97
C ASN A 54 29.23 -12.85 18.42
N VAL A 55 29.58 -13.15 17.16
CA VAL A 55 30.74 -12.55 16.49
C VAL A 55 30.57 -11.04 16.38
N ALA A 56 29.44 -10.57 15.83
CA ALA A 56 29.16 -9.14 15.67
C ALA A 56 29.21 -8.36 17.00
N ASN A 57 28.69 -8.95 18.09
CA ASN A 57 28.71 -8.33 19.42
C ASN A 57 30.13 -8.25 20.02
N LYS A 58 31.02 -9.18 19.68
CA LYS A 58 32.40 -9.19 20.20
C LYS A 58 33.34 -8.33 19.37
N ASP A 59 33.19 -8.36 18.05
CA ASP A 59 34.09 -7.71 17.11
C ASP A 59 33.34 -7.44 15.78
N ILE A 60 32.74 -6.25 15.69
CA ILE A 60 31.93 -5.85 14.53
C ILE A 60 32.77 -5.70 13.25
N ASP A 61 34.02 -5.26 13.37
CA ASP A 61 34.91 -5.12 12.22
C ASP A 61 35.29 -6.50 11.64
N PHE A 62 35.53 -7.48 12.53
CA PHE A 62 35.72 -8.86 12.11
C PHE A 62 34.45 -9.46 11.48
N TYR A 63 33.27 -9.19 12.03
CA TYR A 63 32.00 -9.59 11.41
C TYR A 63 31.83 -9.02 10.00
N VAL A 64 32.14 -7.73 9.81
CA VAL A 64 32.13 -7.08 8.48
C VAL A 64 33.10 -7.78 7.53
N ARG A 65 34.32 -8.13 7.99
CA ARG A 65 35.30 -8.86 7.18
C ARG A 65 34.78 -10.23 6.74
N LEU A 66 34.15 -10.99 7.63
CA LEU A 66 33.56 -12.28 7.28
C LEU A 66 32.42 -12.13 6.26
N MET A 67 31.52 -11.16 6.46
CA MET A 67 30.43 -10.90 5.50
C MET A 67 30.96 -10.47 4.12
N ASN A 68 32.01 -9.65 4.06
CA ASN A 68 32.62 -9.29 2.78
C ASN A 68 33.28 -10.51 2.12
N TRP A 69 33.94 -11.37 2.90
CA TRP A 69 34.52 -12.61 2.39
C TRP A 69 33.46 -13.51 1.76
N THR A 70 32.28 -13.65 2.38
CA THR A 70 31.20 -14.48 1.83
C THR A 70 30.67 -13.93 0.52
N ILE A 71 30.57 -12.59 0.41
CA ILE A 71 30.20 -11.85 -0.79
C ILE A 71 31.25 -12.06 -1.90
N GLU A 72 32.53 -11.83 -1.60
CA GLU A 72 33.64 -11.94 -2.55
C GLU A 72 33.78 -13.36 -3.11
N ASN A 73 33.53 -14.38 -2.28
CA ASN A 73 33.60 -15.79 -2.67
C ASN A 73 32.26 -16.36 -3.15
N SER A 74 31.21 -15.54 -3.28
CA SER A 74 29.88 -15.95 -3.78
C SER A 74 29.26 -17.13 -3.04
N THR A 75 29.47 -17.20 -1.72
CA THR A 75 28.88 -18.24 -0.86
C THR A 75 27.41 -17.89 -0.55
N ILE A 76 26.51 -18.31 -1.45
CA ILE A 76 25.11 -17.82 -1.49
C ILE A 76 24.37 -18.09 -0.17
N CYS A 77 24.38 -19.35 0.30
CA CYS A 77 23.63 -19.74 1.49
C CYS A 77 24.17 -19.06 2.76
N LEU A 78 25.50 -18.98 2.89
CA LEU A 78 26.14 -18.33 4.01
C LEU A 78 25.93 -16.81 3.99
N SER A 79 26.02 -16.17 2.82
CA SER A 79 25.71 -14.75 2.64
C SER A 79 24.26 -14.43 3.02
N TYR A 80 23.31 -15.29 2.67
CA TYR A 80 21.91 -15.13 3.09
C TYR A 80 21.74 -15.16 4.61
N LEU A 81 22.46 -16.06 5.31
CA LEU A 81 22.44 -16.09 6.78
C LEU A 81 23.10 -14.86 7.42
N PHE A 82 24.17 -14.33 6.82
CA PHE A 82 24.75 -13.04 7.22
C PHE A 82 23.75 -11.89 7.03
N MET A 83 23.04 -11.84 5.89
CA MET A 83 22.00 -10.85 5.64
C MET A 83 20.90 -10.92 6.72
N LYS A 84 20.35 -12.12 7.00
CA LYS A 84 19.33 -12.30 8.04
C LYS A 84 19.83 -11.88 9.43
N THR A 85 21.06 -12.25 9.77
CA THR A 85 21.67 -11.88 11.05
C THR A 85 21.85 -10.36 11.17
N THR A 86 22.38 -9.73 10.13
CA THR A 86 22.58 -8.27 10.08
C THR A 86 21.26 -7.52 10.22
N MET A 87 20.22 -7.92 9.48
CA MET A 87 18.89 -7.29 9.59
C MET A 87 18.32 -7.43 11.01
N LYS A 88 18.50 -8.59 11.65
CA LYS A 88 18.12 -8.79 13.06
C LYS A 88 18.84 -7.83 14.01
N LEU A 89 20.13 -7.63 13.81
CA LEU A 89 20.92 -6.72 14.63
C LEU A 89 20.53 -5.26 14.41
N ILE A 90 20.24 -4.85 13.17
CA ILE A 90 19.73 -3.51 12.84
C ILE A 90 18.39 -3.26 13.52
N VAL A 91 17.43 -4.20 13.41
CA VAL A 91 16.13 -4.07 14.09
C VAL A 91 16.31 -4.00 15.61
N LYS A 92 17.16 -4.84 16.18
CA LYS A 92 17.41 -4.85 17.63
C LYS A 92 18.03 -3.55 18.14
N ASN A 93 19.02 -3.01 17.44
CA ASN A 93 19.83 -1.90 17.92
C ASN A 93 19.28 -0.53 17.51
N TYR A 94 18.51 -0.47 16.40
CA TYR A 94 18.06 0.78 15.77
C TYR A 94 16.56 0.79 15.46
N ALA A 95 15.79 -0.21 15.91
CA ALA A 95 14.36 -0.36 15.59
C ALA A 95 14.06 -0.36 14.09
N GLY A 96 15.02 -0.78 13.24
CA GLY A 96 14.87 -0.79 11.79
C GLY A 96 15.02 0.58 11.11
N ARG A 97 15.38 1.63 11.88
CA ARG A 97 15.59 3.00 11.37
C ARG A 97 16.98 3.12 10.75
N VAL A 98 17.01 3.08 9.42
CA VAL A 98 18.26 3.05 8.65
C VAL A 98 18.95 4.43 8.62
N ASP A 99 18.17 5.50 8.76
CA ASP A 99 18.63 6.88 8.86
C ASP A 99 19.46 7.17 10.14
N GLU A 100 19.34 6.33 11.16
CA GLU A 100 20.10 6.45 12.42
C GLU A 100 21.37 5.61 12.47
N LEU A 101 21.68 4.86 11.39
CA LEU A 101 22.85 3.98 11.37
C LEU A 101 24.15 4.80 11.26
N ASN A 102 25.15 4.42 12.06
CA ASN A 102 26.51 4.92 11.88
C ASN A 102 27.17 4.27 10.64
N SER A 103 28.38 4.70 10.29
CA SER A 103 29.09 4.26 9.08
C SER A 103 29.28 2.73 8.97
N VAL A 104 29.54 2.04 10.08
CA VAL A 104 29.75 0.58 10.10
C VAL A 104 28.42 -0.14 9.82
N TRP A 105 27.35 0.26 10.52
CA TRP A 105 26.03 -0.34 10.31
C TRP A 105 25.44 0.00 8.95
N MET A 106 25.72 1.20 8.44
CA MET A 106 25.38 1.59 7.07
C MET A 106 26.06 0.68 6.05
N ARG A 107 27.35 0.39 6.21
CA ARG A 107 28.05 -0.56 5.34
C ARG A 107 27.42 -1.95 5.39
N LEU A 108 27.07 -2.42 6.59
CA LEU A 108 26.39 -3.71 6.78
C LEU A 108 25.00 -3.74 6.12
N PHE A 109 24.24 -2.65 6.20
CA PHE A 109 22.97 -2.51 5.52
C PHE A 109 23.15 -2.56 4.00
N TYR A 110 24.12 -1.83 3.44
CA TYR A 110 24.43 -1.89 2.01
C TYR A 110 24.87 -3.28 1.55
N ASN A 111 25.64 -4.01 2.35
CA ASN A 111 25.96 -5.41 2.05
C ASN A 111 24.69 -6.29 2.02
N CYS A 112 23.69 -6.03 2.88
CA CYS A 112 22.40 -6.74 2.81
C CYS A 112 21.67 -6.44 1.49
N VAL A 113 21.61 -5.17 1.09
CA VAL A 113 21.00 -4.77 -0.19
C VAL A 113 21.73 -5.42 -1.36
N TRP A 114 23.07 -5.44 -1.34
CA TRP A 114 23.88 -6.10 -2.36
C TRP A 114 23.56 -7.60 -2.46
N ILE A 115 23.46 -8.30 -1.33
CA ILE A 115 23.12 -9.73 -1.30
C ILE A 115 21.72 -9.96 -1.90
N ILE A 116 20.75 -9.12 -1.56
CA ILE A 116 19.39 -9.19 -2.10
C ILE A 116 19.40 -9.02 -3.63
N VAL A 117 20.06 -7.97 -4.12
CA VAL A 117 20.15 -7.66 -5.55
C VAL A 117 20.87 -8.78 -6.30
N ASN A 118 22.08 -9.12 -5.88
CA ASN A 118 22.94 -10.05 -6.61
C ASN A 118 22.39 -11.48 -6.64
N ASN A 119 21.60 -11.88 -5.63
CA ASN A 119 20.96 -13.19 -5.58
C ASN A 119 19.48 -13.17 -5.99
N ARG A 120 18.99 -12.03 -6.50
CA ARG A 120 17.58 -11.81 -6.90
C ARG A 120 16.55 -12.27 -5.85
N LEU A 121 16.75 -11.90 -4.59
CA LEU A 121 15.88 -12.30 -3.48
C LEU A 121 14.60 -11.46 -3.43
N ILE A 122 13.71 -11.64 -4.41
CA ILE A 122 12.47 -10.87 -4.58
C ILE A 122 11.56 -10.86 -3.34
N GLU A 123 11.61 -11.91 -2.53
CA GLU A 123 10.83 -12.04 -1.30
C GLU A 123 11.29 -11.08 -0.19
N GLU A 124 12.53 -10.61 -0.24
CA GLU A 124 13.13 -9.73 0.78
C GLU A 124 12.92 -8.24 0.48
N VAL A 125 12.24 -7.89 -0.60
CA VAL A 125 11.92 -6.49 -0.94
C VAL A 125 10.41 -6.31 -1.16
N ASP A 126 9.87 -5.19 -0.71
CA ASP A 126 8.46 -4.83 -0.93
C ASP A 126 8.32 -3.31 -0.96
N LEU A 127 7.16 -2.80 -1.40
CA LEU A 127 6.80 -1.39 -1.26
C LEU A 127 5.87 -1.20 -0.08
N SER A 128 6.16 -0.20 0.77
CA SER A 128 5.26 0.21 1.84
C SER A 128 4.14 1.09 1.27
N THR A 129 2.90 0.75 1.58
CA THR A 129 1.73 1.59 1.29
C THR A 129 1.39 2.46 2.50
N PRO A 130 0.99 3.74 2.33
CA PRO A 130 0.80 4.47 1.07
C PRO A 130 2.02 5.27 0.61
N THR A 131 3.11 5.32 1.38
CA THR A 131 4.24 6.24 1.14
C THR A 131 5.06 5.92 -0.12
N GLY A 132 5.06 4.66 -0.56
CA GLY A 132 5.88 4.20 -1.69
C GLY A 132 7.37 4.05 -1.34
N ASN A 133 7.72 4.03 -0.05
CA ASN A 133 9.06 3.65 0.42
C ASN A 133 9.31 2.15 0.20
N ILE A 134 10.58 1.76 0.23
CA ILE A 134 10.98 0.35 0.12
C ILE A 134 11.01 -0.26 1.52
N VAL A 135 10.51 -1.48 1.62
CA VAL A 135 10.70 -2.39 2.73
C VAL A 135 11.83 -3.34 2.37
N VAL A 136 12.88 -3.38 3.18
CA VAL A 136 13.99 -4.33 3.06
C VAL A 136 13.88 -5.35 4.19
N GLY A 137 13.94 -6.64 3.83
CA GLY A 137 13.74 -7.79 4.69
C GLY A 137 12.28 -8.24 4.77
N LYS A 138 12.05 -9.56 4.65
CA LYS A 138 10.71 -10.17 4.74
C LYS A 138 10.15 -10.19 6.17
N ASP A 139 10.91 -10.79 7.08
CA ASP A 139 10.49 -11.03 8.47
C ASP A 139 10.89 -9.87 9.39
N LEU A 140 12.09 -9.33 9.15
CA LEU A 140 12.70 -8.25 9.92
C LEU A 140 12.83 -7.05 8.99
N LYS A 141 11.85 -6.16 9.09
CA LYS A 141 11.61 -5.10 8.12
C LYS A 141 12.35 -3.83 8.51
N SER A 142 13.04 -3.23 7.55
CA SER A 142 13.51 -1.86 7.59
C SER A 142 12.84 -1.07 6.47
N ILE A 143 12.23 0.07 6.80
CA ILE A 143 11.58 0.94 5.80
C ILE A 143 12.55 2.05 5.44
N VAL A 144 12.84 2.20 4.15
CA VAL A 144 13.79 3.18 3.63
C VAL A 144 13.23 3.89 2.42
N SER A 145 13.59 5.17 2.25
CA SER A 145 13.34 5.85 0.97
C SER A 145 14.09 5.13 -0.14
N ILE A 146 13.49 4.99 -1.31
CA ILE A 146 14.17 4.42 -2.47
C ILE A 146 15.39 5.25 -2.89
N THR A 147 15.34 6.57 -2.73
CA THR A 147 16.48 7.45 -3.01
C THR A 147 17.64 7.25 -2.04
N PHE A 148 17.42 6.58 -0.91
CA PHE A 148 18.46 6.35 0.10
C PHE A 148 19.46 5.27 -0.35
N ILE A 149 19.04 4.33 -1.20
CA ILE A 149 19.85 3.20 -1.63
C ILE A 149 20.60 3.47 -2.95
N GLU A 150 20.61 4.72 -3.42
CA GLU A 150 21.28 5.30 -4.60
C GLU A 150 21.81 4.29 -5.64
N ASN A 151 22.93 3.62 -5.36
CA ASN A 151 23.57 2.69 -6.31
C ASN A 151 22.75 1.42 -6.65
N TYR A 152 21.68 1.13 -5.93
CA TYR A 152 20.85 -0.06 -6.09
C TYR A 152 19.38 0.27 -6.41
N ASP A 153 19.04 1.54 -6.65
CA ASP A 153 17.65 1.96 -6.86
C ASP A 153 17.01 1.25 -8.07
N VAL A 154 17.69 1.21 -9.22
CA VAL A 154 17.25 0.51 -10.44
C VAL A 154 17.10 -0.99 -10.18
N ASP A 155 18.12 -1.62 -9.60
CA ASP A 155 18.12 -3.06 -9.37
C ASP A 155 16.99 -3.49 -8.42
N ILE A 156 16.70 -2.68 -7.40
CA ILE A 156 15.59 -2.95 -6.49
C ILE A 156 14.24 -2.72 -7.19
N LEU A 157 14.12 -1.70 -8.05
CA LEU A 157 12.91 -1.53 -8.88
C LEU A 157 12.69 -2.73 -9.80
N ASP A 158 13.75 -3.27 -10.41
CA ASP A 158 13.69 -4.44 -11.27
C ASP A 158 13.26 -5.69 -10.47
N LEU A 159 13.73 -5.87 -9.23
CA LEU A 159 13.26 -6.95 -8.36
C LEU A 159 11.79 -6.80 -7.94
N LEU A 160 11.35 -5.58 -7.67
CA LEU A 160 9.96 -5.29 -7.34
C LEU A 160 9.03 -5.50 -8.54
N GLU A 161 9.45 -5.07 -9.73
CA GLU A 161 8.77 -5.33 -10.99
C GLU A 161 8.61 -6.84 -11.22
N GLU A 162 9.71 -7.60 -11.14
CA GLU A 162 9.69 -9.05 -11.25
C GLU A 162 8.72 -9.66 -10.23
N LYS A 163 8.79 -9.25 -8.96
CA LYS A 163 7.91 -9.75 -7.89
C LYS A 163 6.44 -9.59 -8.21
N TYR A 164 6.00 -8.36 -8.53
CA TYR A 164 4.59 -8.10 -8.74
C TYR A 164 4.10 -8.68 -10.07
N THR A 165 4.96 -8.73 -11.10
CA THR A 165 4.69 -9.44 -12.34
C THR A 165 4.40 -10.92 -12.08
N LYS A 166 5.26 -11.62 -11.33
CA LYS A 166 5.03 -13.02 -10.95
C LYS A 166 3.73 -13.22 -10.19
N LEU A 167 3.42 -12.34 -9.23
CA LEU A 167 2.19 -12.42 -8.46
C LEU A 167 0.93 -12.22 -9.31
N LEU A 168 1.00 -11.43 -10.39
CA LEU A 168 -0.16 -11.15 -11.25
C LEU A 168 -0.42 -12.20 -12.31
N ILE A 169 0.63 -12.74 -12.95
CA ILE A 169 0.45 -13.62 -14.13
C ILE A 169 1.07 -15.02 -13.98
N GLU A 170 1.93 -15.26 -12.99
CA GLU A 170 2.58 -16.57 -12.77
C GLU A 170 2.09 -17.30 -11.52
N SER A 171 1.34 -16.62 -10.64
CA SER A 171 0.78 -17.24 -9.43
C SER A 171 -0.31 -18.25 -9.79
N GLU A 172 -0.17 -19.49 -9.32
CA GLU A 172 -1.22 -20.53 -9.44
C GLU A 172 -2.48 -20.18 -8.61
N TYR A 173 -2.37 -19.22 -7.69
CA TYR A 173 -3.44 -18.78 -6.80
C TYR A 173 -3.88 -17.36 -7.14
N GLU A 174 -5.19 -17.12 -7.17
CA GLU A 174 -5.74 -15.76 -7.26
C GLU A 174 -5.25 -14.95 -6.04
N PRO A 175 -4.56 -13.82 -6.24
CA PRO A 175 -4.09 -13.03 -5.11
C PRO A 175 -5.27 -12.42 -4.35
N ASP A 176 -5.31 -12.63 -3.04
CA ASP A 176 -6.36 -12.11 -2.12
C ASP A 176 -6.54 -10.58 -2.21
N ASP A 177 -5.51 -9.85 -2.65
CA ASP A 177 -5.51 -8.39 -2.79
C ASP A 177 -4.81 -7.93 -4.10
N ILE A 178 -5.42 -8.27 -5.23
CA ILE A 178 -4.94 -7.86 -6.55
C ILE A 178 -4.81 -6.34 -6.69
N GLY A 179 -5.69 -5.57 -6.05
CA GLY A 179 -5.68 -4.11 -6.09
C GLY A 179 -4.40 -3.53 -5.51
N SER A 180 -3.96 -4.03 -4.36
CA SER A 180 -2.70 -3.65 -3.73
C SER A 180 -1.49 -4.02 -4.58
N ILE A 181 -1.48 -5.21 -5.20
CA ILE A 181 -0.38 -5.64 -6.07
C ILE A 181 -0.27 -4.75 -7.30
N ILE A 182 -1.38 -4.48 -7.99
CA ILE A 182 -1.43 -3.57 -9.15
C ILE A 182 -1.00 -2.16 -8.74
N SER A 183 -1.48 -1.66 -7.59
CA SER A 183 -1.08 -0.34 -7.10
C SER A 183 0.42 -0.25 -6.83
N LYS A 184 1.04 -1.30 -6.28
CA LYS A 184 2.47 -1.35 -6.04
C LYS A 184 3.26 -1.41 -7.35
N LEU A 185 2.82 -2.21 -8.33
CA LEU A 185 3.44 -2.25 -9.65
C LEU A 185 3.37 -0.90 -10.37
N ASN A 186 2.20 -0.23 -10.36
CA ASN A 186 2.07 1.12 -10.89
C ASN A 186 3.04 2.10 -10.22
N ARG A 187 3.31 1.92 -8.91
CA ARG A 187 4.27 2.75 -8.18
C ARG A 187 5.72 2.48 -8.57
N VAL A 188 6.08 1.24 -8.87
CA VAL A 188 7.38 0.90 -9.48
C VAL A 188 7.55 1.63 -10.82
N TYR A 189 6.53 1.59 -11.67
CA TYR A 189 6.56 2.29 -12.96
C TYR A 189 6.64 3.82 -12.83
N GLN A 190 6.01 4.40 -11.81
CA GLN A 190 6.17 5.82 -11.48
C GLN A 190 7.62 6.14 -11.10
N HIS A 191 8.24 5.31 -10.25
CA HIS A 191 9.65 5.50 -9.87
C HIS A 191 10.60 5.39 -11.08
N TYR A 192 10.36 4.47 -12.02
CA TYR A 192 11.14 4.43 -13.27
C TYR A 192 11.06 5.75 -14.06
N THR A 193 9.88 6.36 -14.15
CA THR A 193 9.68 7.66 -14.81
C THR A 193 10.34 8.79 -14.01
N ASP A 194 10.12 8.84 -12.69
CA ASP A 194 10.60 9.90 -11.81
C ASP A 194 12.14 9.95 -11.75
N PHE A 195 12.79 8.79 -11.72
CA PHE A 195 14.25 8.66 -11.79
C PHE A 195 14.81 8.73 -13.21
N LYS A 196 13.95 8.95 -14.22
CA LYS A 196 14.32 9.05 -15.63
C LYS A 196 15.05 7.81 -16.16
N ILE A 197 14.78 6.66 -15.56
CA ILE A 197 15.28 5.35 -16.01
C ILE A 197 14.56 4.99 -17.31
N LYS A 198 13.22 5.05 -17.28
CA LYS A 198 12.37 4.82 -18.45
C LYS A 198 11.01 5.46 -18.24
N ASP A 199 10.50 6.11 -19.27
CA ASP A 199 9.22 6.81 -19.18
C ASP A 199 8.03 5.85 -19.39
N VAL A 200 7.85 4.92 -18.45
CA VAL A 200 6.86 3.85 -18.52
C VAL A 200 5.44 4.40 -18.50
N VAL A 201 5.19 5.46 -17.71
CA VAL A 201 3.88 6.10 -17.58
C VAL A 201 3.38 6.68 -18.92
N GLN A 202 4.29 7.11 -19.80
CA GLN A 202 3.94 7.61 -21.14
C GLN A 202 3.75 6.51 -22.19
N MET A 203 3.95 5.23 -21.84
CA MET A 203 3.74 4.10 -22.74
C MET A 203 2.31 3.56 -22.70
N VAL A 204 1.42 4.17 -21.92
CA VAL A 204 0.04 3.71 -21.80
C VAL A 204 -0.72 3.86 -23.12
N TYR A 205 -1.71 3.01 -23.37
CA TYR A 205 -2.47 2.99 -24.62
C TYR A 205 -2.98 4.38 -25.06
N SER A 206 -2.62 4.75 -26.30
CA SER A 206 -3.19 5.84 -27.07
C SER A 206 -2.85 5.60 -28.54
N ASN A 207 -3.56 6.22 -29.49
CA ASN A 207 -3.22 6.08 -30.92
C ASN A 207 -1.77 6.52 -31.20
N ASP A 208 -1.33 7.62 -30.60
CA ASP A 208 0.04 8.12 -30.74
C ASP A 208 1.07 7.11 -30.20
N ASN A 209 0.76 6.44 -29.09
CA ASN A 209 1.64 5.46 -28.48
C ASN A 209 1.65 4.11 -29.22
N VAL A 210 0.57 3.75 -29.91
CA VAL A 210 0.57 2.62 -30.85
C VAL A 210 1.59 2.87 -31.94
N GLU A 211 1.57 4.03 -32.57
CA GLU A 211 2.52 4.38 -33.65
C GLU A 211 3.95 4.48 -33.14
N ARG A 212 4.16 5.08 -31.96
CA ARG A 212 5.48 5.31 -31.37
C ARG A 212 6.16 4.02 -30.91
N TYR A 213 5.46 3.15 -30.20
CA TYR A 213 6.07 1.99 -29.53
C TYR A 213 5.87 0.67 -30.29
N LEU A 214 4.84 0.56 -31.12
CA LEU A 214 4.53 -0.61 -31.94
C LEU A 214 4.37 -0.22 -33.42
N PRO A 215 5.43 0.30 -34.05
CA PRO A 215 5.35 0.74 -35.45
C PRO A 215 4.89 -0.41 -36.34
N TYR A 216 4.12 -0.06 -37.38
CA TYR A 216 3.49 -1.00 -38.33
C TYR A 216 2.30 -1.80 -37.80
N LYS A 217 1.84 -1.56 -36.57
CA LYS A 217 0.53 -2.02 -36.10
C LYS A 217 -0.48 -0.87 -36.23
N THR A 218 -1.69 -1.18 -36.69
CA THR A 218 -2.79 -0.21 -36.80
C THR A 218 -4.06 -0.80 -36.19
N ASN A 219 -4.95 0.05 -35.68
CA ASN A 219 -6.24 -0.34 -35.12
C ASN A 219 -6.16 -1.40 -34.01
N LEU A 220 -5.14 -1.31 -33.14
CA LEU A 220 -5.06 -2.21 -31.98
C LEU A 220 -6.10 -1.81 -30.95
N LYS A 221 -6.84 -2.80 -30.42
CA LYS A 221 -7.64 -2.61 -29.21
C LYS A 221 -6.71 -2.44 -28.00
N PRO A 222 -7.13 -1.73 -26.93
CA PRO A 222 -6.31 -1.50 -25.75
C PRO A 222 -5.68 -2.76 -25.14
N ASN A 223 -6.45 -3.84 -24.95
CA ASN A 223 -5.90 -5.09 -24.42
C ASN A 223 -4.82 -5.71 -25.31
N ASN A 224 -5.01 -5.69 -26.63
CA ASN A 224 -4.02 -6.23 -27.57
C ASN A 224 -2.74 -5.38 -27.60
N TYR A 225 -2.88 -4.07 -27.39
CA TYR A 225 -1.74 -3.18 -27.23
C TYR A 225 -0.93 -3.53 -25.98
N ASP A 226 -1.60 -3.67 -24.83
CA ASP A 226 -0.94 -4.01 -23.56
C ASP A 226 -0.21 -5.35 -23.65
N GLU A 227 -0.80 -6.37 -24.29
CA GLU A 227 -0.17 -7.68 -24.53
C GLU A 227 1.08 -7.57 -25.40
N LEU A 228 1.01 -6.88 -26.54
CA LEU A 228 2.16 -6.71 -27.43
C LEU A 228 3.26 -5.85 -26.80
N LEU A 229 2.89 -4.88 -25.97
CA LEU A 229 3.84 -4.05 -25.25
C LEU A 229 4.55 -4.86 -24.17
N PHE A 230 3.83 -5.71 -23.44
CA PHE A 230 4.41 -6.68 -22.51
C PHE A 230 5.39 -7.62 -23.20
N GLU A 231 5.01 -8.24 -24.33
CA GLU A 231 5.90 -9.13 -25.10
C GLU A 231 7.19 -8.42 -25.56
N LYS A 232 7.11 -7.13 -25.88
CA LYS A 232 8.24 -6.36 -26.42
C LYS A 232 9.11 -5.73 -25.34
N TYR A 233 8.52 -5.25 -24.25
CA TYR A 233 9.19 -4.41 -23.25
C TYR A 233 9.10 -4.93 -21.81
N GLY A 234 8.31 -5.96 -21.54
CA GLY A 234 8.15 -6.58 -20.23
C GLY A 234 7.18 -5.86 -19.28
N TYR A 235 6.47 -4.81 -19.70
CA TYR A 235 5.57 -4.06 -18.80
C TYR A 235 4.13 -4.55 -18.82
N LEU A 236 3.60 -4.84 -17.63
CA LEU A 236 2.22 -5.25 -17.41
C LEU A 236 1.35 -4.05 -17.01
N PHE A 237 0.58 -3.55 -17.97
CA PHE A 237 -0.40 -2.50 -17.69
C PHE A 237 -1.72 -3.12 -17.32
N PHE A 238 -2.13 -2.97 -16.06
CA PHE A 238 -3.42 -3.40 -15.54
C PHE A 238 -4.33 -2.21 -15.23
N PRO A 239 -5.66 -2.35 -15.41
CA PRO A 239 -6.60 -1.39 -14.86
C PRO A 239 -6.59 -1.45 -13.33
N LEU A 240 -7.05 -0.40 -12.65
CA LEU A 240 -7.18 -0.35 -11.20
C LEU A 240 -8.45 0.41 -10.83
N ILE A 241 -9.41 -0.27 -10.20
CA ILE A 241 -10.59 0.35 -9.62
C ILE A 241 -10.42 0.35 -8.10
N THR A 242 -10.20 1.53 -7.52
CA THR A 242 -9.99 1.68 -6.08
C THR A 242 -11.28 2.03 -5.33
N ASP A 243 -12.21 2.72 -6.00
CA ASP A 243 -13.43 3.19 -5.38
C ASP A 243 -14.61 3.32 -6.35
N VAL A 244 -15.81 3.36 -5.77
CA VAL A 244 -17.08 3.63 -6.45
C VAL A 244 -17.79 4.80 -5.75
N THR A 245 -18.05 5.85 -6.51
CA THR A 245 -18.77 7.05 -6.05
C THR A 245 -20.22 7.00 -6.50
N ILE A 246 -21.16 7.21 -5.57
CA ILE A 246 -22.59 7.34 -5.87
C ILE A 246 -23.03 8.75 -5.53
N LYS A 247 -23.47 9.51 -6.54
CA LYS A 247 -23.93 10.89 -6.38
C LYS A 247 -24.87 11.24 -7.53
N ASP A 248 -25.88 12.07 -7.31
CA ASP A 248 -26.74 12.59 -8.37
C ASP A 248 -27.43 11.49 -9.20
N GLY A 249 -27.82 10.39 -8.54
CA GLY A 249 -28.48 9.25 -9.21
C GLY A 249 -27.58 8.45 -10.16
N LYS A 250 -26.25 8.65 -10.11
CA LYS A 250 -25.27 7.91 -10.92
C LYS A 250 -24.25 7.19 -10.05
N ILE A 251 -23.83 6.02 -10.51
CA ILE A 251 -22.65 5.31 -10.04
C ILE A 251 -21.48 5.72 -10.94
N SER A 252 -20.38 6.16 -10.35
CA SER A 252 -19.18 6.59 -11.05
C SER A 252 -17.96 5.88 -10.49
N PHE A 253 -17.03 5.50 -11.34
CA PHE A 253 -15.77 4.89 -10.94
C PHE A 253 -14.68 5.27 -11.94
N VAL A 254 -13.45 5.31 -11.45
CA VAL A 254 -12.27 5.74 -12.21
C VAL A 254 -11.35 4.54 -12.39
N ASN A 255 -10.80 4.40 -13.59
CA ASN A 255 -9.69 3.50 -13.82
C ASN A 255 -8.37 4.21 -13.50
N ASP A 256 -7.88 4.09 -12.28
CA ASP A 256 -6.62 4.68 -11.81
C ASP A 256 -5.38 3.90 -12.31
N GLY A 257 -5.60 2.80 -13.03
CA GLY A 257 -4.56 1.92 -13.53
C GLY A 257 -3.99 2.35 -14.88
N TYR A 258 -2.86 1.75 -15.23
CA TYR A 258 -2.15 2.03 -16.48
C TYR A 258 -2.71 1.22 -17.65
N GLY A 259 -3.38 0.10 -17.38
CA GLY A 259 -4.07 -0.68 -18.39
C GLY A 259 -5.52 -0.22 -18.56
N SER A 260 -6.06 -0.43 -19.75
CA SER A 260 -7.49 -0.25 -20.00
C SER A 260 -8.29 -1.44 -19.48
N LEU A 261 -9.49 -1.15 -18.99
CA LEU A 261 -10.49 -2.13 -18.59
C LEU A 261 -11.38 -2.42 -19.82
N SER A 262 -11.17 -3.57 -20.49
CA SER A 262 -11.96 -3.97 -21.68
C SER A 262 -12.74 -5.26 -21.40
N ASN A 263 -13.93 -5.41 -22.00
CA ASN A 263 -14.85 -6.54 -21.78
C ASN A 263 -15.07 -6.86 -20.28
N CYS A 264 -15.18 -5.84 -19.43
CA CYS A 264 -15.39 -6.03 -18.00
C CYS A 264 -16.88 -6.20 -17.71
N ASN A 265 -17.23 -7.27 -17.00
CA ASN A 265 -18.57 -7.43 -16.46
C ASN A 265 -18.61 -6.85 -15.04
N LEU A 266 -19.30 -5.71 -14.91
CA LEU A 266 -19.64 -5.14 -13.62
C LEU A 266 -20.87 -5.85 -13.08
N PHE A 267 -20.80 -6.31 -11.83
CA PHE A 267 -21.95 -6.80 -11.06
C PHE A 267 -22.13 -5.97 -9.78
N ILE A 268 -23.39 -5.73 -9.41
CA ILE A 268 -23.73 -5.22 -8.07
C ILE A 268 -24.45 -6.33 -7.34
N ASN A 269 -23.84 -6.84 -6.27
CA ASN A 269 -24.31 -7.99 -5.53
C ASN A 269 -24.65 -7.64 -4.08
N TYR A 270 -25.72 -8.23 -3.58
CA TYR A 270 -26.15 -8.15 -2.19
C TYR A 270 -26.62 -9.54 -1.73
N ASN A 271 -26.05 -10.08 -0.65
CA ASN A 271 -26.35 -11.42 -0.13
C ASN A 271 -26.39 -12.50 -1.23
N ASP A 272 -25.34 -12.58 -2.04
CA ASP A 272 -25.20 -13.51 -3.18
C ASP A 272 -26.23 -13.35 -4.31
N LYS A 273 -27.16 -12.39 -4.22
CA LYS A 273 -28.06 -12.00 -5.31
C LYS A 273 -27.40 -10.94 -6.19
N CYS A 274 -27.33 -11.19 -7.49
CA CYS A 274 -26.99 -10.18 -8.49
C CYS A 274 -28.19 -9.25 -8.69
N LEU A 275 -28.03 -7.97 -8.34
CA LEU A 275 -29.05 -6.93 -8.53
C LEU A 275 -28.88 -6.21 -9.87
N PHE A 276 -27.64 -6.13 -10.37
CA PHE A 276 -27.31 -5.44 -11.61
C PHE A 276 -26.11 -6.10 -12.27
N ASN A 277 -26.14 -6.18 -13.60
CA ASN A 277 -25.00 -6.57 -14.40
C ASN A 277 -24.88 -5.71 -15.67
N LYS A 278 -23.65 -5.33 -16.02
CA LYS A 278 -23.40 -4.56 -17.24
C LYS A 278 -21.97 -4.76 -17.74
N GLU A 279 -21.82 -4.85 -19.06
CA GLU A 279 -20.51 -4.78 -19.69
C GLU A 279 -20.02 -3.33 -19.73
N VAL A 280 -18.81 -3.09 -19.25
CA VAL A 280 -18.17 -1.78 -19.17
C VAL A 280 -16.79 -1.82 -19.81
N GLU A 281 -16.48 -0.75 -20.54
CA GLU A 281 -15.17 -0.51 -21.14
C GLU A 281 -14.69 0.88 -20.71
N ILE A 282 -13.47 0.95 -20.17
CA ILE A 282 -12.89 2.18 -19.61
C ILE A 282 -11.41 2.22 -19.93
N GLU A 283 -11.01 3.22 -20.69
CA GLU A 283 -9.60 3.51 -20.91
C GLU A 283 -8.91 3.91 -19.60
N ASN A 284 -7.59 3.79 -19.56
CA ASN A 284 -6.75 4.25 -18.45
C ASN A 284 -7.05 5.73 -18.08
N TYR A 285 -7.09 6.02 -16.78
CA TYR A 285 -7.37 7.33 -16.18
C TYR A 285 -8.70 7.99 -16.58
N LYS A 286 -9.64 7.21 -17.15
CA LYS A 286 -10.98 7.70 -17.47
C LYS A 286 -11.97 7.33 -16.38
N THR A 287 -13.00 8.16 -16.27
CA THR A 287 -14.16 7.92 -15.42
C THR A 287 -15.29 7.36 -16.25
N TYR A 288 -15.99 6.36 -15.71
CA TYR A 288 -17.21 5.83 -16.30
C TYR A 288 -18.40 6.12 -15.40
N HIS A 289 -19.54 6.41 -16.02
CA HIS A 289 -20.78 6.75 -15.34
C HIS A 289 -21.89 5.79 -15.73
N ILE A 290 -22.59 5.26 -14.74
CA ILE A 290 -23.79 4.45 -14.89
C ILE A 290 -24.94 5.22 -14.29
N TYR A 291 -25.92 5.54 -15.13
CA TYR A 291 -27.21 6.06 -14.66
C TYR A 291 -28.01 4.90 -14.10
N ILE A 292 -28.49 5.04 -12.86
CA ILE A 292 -29.29 4.01 -12.21
C ILE A 292 -30.73 4.10 -12.73
N GLU A 293 -31.25 2.96 -13.18
CA GLU A 293 -32.67 2.82 -13.56
C GLU A 293 -33.56 2.70 -12.32
N ASP A 294 -34.81 3.13 -12.42
CA ASP A 294 -35.78 3.17 -11.31
C ASP A 294 -35.94 1.81 -10.59
N ASP A 295 -35.78 0.70 -11.31
CA ASP A 295 -35.93 -0.64 -10.74
C ASP A 295 -34.75 -1.02 -9.84
N LEU A 296 -33.51 -0.72 -10.25
CA LEU A 296 -32.33 -0.90 -9.41
C LEU A 296 -32.35 0.06 -8.21
N GLU A 297 -32.80 1.30 -8.42
CA GLU A 297 -32.98 2.27 -7.33
C GLU A 297 -33.95 1.72 -6.27
N LYS A 298 -35.12 1.21 -6.68
CA LYS A 298 -36.09 0.59 -5.76
C LYS A 298 -35.53 -0.64 -5.05
N GLU A 299 -34.80 -1.50 -5.76
CA GLU A 299 -34.16 -2.65 -5.13
C GLU A 299 -33.21 -2.21 -4.02
N ILE A 300 -32.34 -1.23 -4.27
CA ILE A 300 -31.40 -0.70 -3.27
C ILE A 300 -32.11 -0.02 -2.10
N GLN A 301 -33.19 0.75 -2.36
CA GLN A 301 -33.95 1.43 -1.30
C GLN A 301 -34.60 0.45 -0.31
N ASN A 302 -34.96 -0.75 -0.76
CA ASN A 302 -35.57 -1.80 0.06
C ASN A 302 -34.59 -2.54 0.96
N ILE A 303 -33.28 -2.37 0.78
CA ILE A 303 -32.27 -3.06 1.58
C ILE A 303 -32.03 -2.30 2.89
N SER A 304 -31.66 -2.99 3.98
CA SER A 304 -31.27 -2.37 5.24
C SER A 304 -30.06 -1.44 5.05
N SER A 305 -30.18 -0.21 5.57
CA SER A 305 -29.13 0.83 5.46
C SER A 305 -27.82 0.45 6.16
N ASN A 306 -27.87 -0.47 7.13
CA ASN A 306 -26.72 -0.94 7.90
C ASN A 306 -25.94 -2.06 7.19
N ASP A 307 -26.45 -2.56 6.07
CA ASP A 307 -25.82 -3.64 5.34
C ASP A 307 -24.82 -3.09 4.31
N LYS A 308 -24.09 -4.00 3.67
CA LYS A 308 -23.12 -3.70 2.62
C LYS A 308 -23.55 -4.28 1.28
N ILE A 309 -23.10 -3.65 0.21
CA ILE A 309 -23.28 -4.09 -1.16
C ILE A 309 -21.92 -4.13 -1.85
N ASP A 310 -21.70 -5.16 -2.65
CA ASP A 310 -20.43 -5.38 -3.33
C ASP A 310 -20.54 -5.05 -4.81
N PHE A 311 -19.58 -4.28 -5.29
CA PHE A 311 -19.35 -4.03 -6.71
C PHE A 311 -18.23 -4.95 -7.18
N TYR A 312 -18.55 -5.88 -8.08
CA TYR A 312 -17.58 -6.80 -8.67
C TYR A 312 -17.24 -6.36 -10.09
N PHE A 313 -15.96 -6.14 -10.36
CA PHE A 313 -15.46 -5.85 -11.71
C PHE A 313 -14.68 -7.06 -12.21
N ILE A 314 -15.31 -7.90 -13.04
CA ILE A 314 -14.70 -9.12 -13.56
C ILE A 314 -14.20 -8.87 -14.98
N PHE A 315 -12.90 -8.99 -15.20
CA PHE A 315 -12.26 -8.70 -16.49
C PHE A 315 -11.22 -9.74 -16.87
N LYS A 316 -10.85 -9.78 -18.16
CA LYS A 316 -9.82 -10.68 -18.68
C LYS A 316 -8.63 -9.88 -19.20
N LYS A 317 -7.41 -10.33 -18.89
CA LYS A 317 -6.17 -9.71 -19.35
C LYS A 317 -5.02 -10.71 -19.26
N PHE A 318 -4.02 -10.63 -20.16
CA PHE A 318 -2.82 -11.49 -20.10
C PHE A 318 -3.13 -13.00 -19.88
N GLY A 319 -4.17 -13.51 -20.55
CA GLY A 319 -4.62 -14.90 -20.40
C GLY A 319 -5.36 -15.26 -19.11
N GLY A 320 -5.41 -14.36 -18.12
CA GLY A 320 -6.08 -14.54 -16.83
C GLY A 320 -7.48 -13.89 -16.76
N THR A 321 -8.24 -14.29 -15.75
CA THR A 321 -9.49 -13.60 -15.32
C THR A 321 -9.25 -13.02 -13.94
N TYR A 322 -9.63 -11.76 -13.74
CA TYR A 322 -9.38 -11.02 -12.51
C TYR A 322 -10.66 -10.37 -12.01
N LYS A 323 -10.71 -10.10 -10.71
CA LYS A 323 -11.87 -9.53 -10.04
C LYS A 323 -11.45 -8.41 -9.08
N PHE A 324 -11.95 -7.19 -9.28
CA PHE A 324 -11.96 -6.19 -8.21
C PHE A 324 -13.25 -6.30 -7.40
N ILE A 325 -13.14 -6.05 -6.10
CA ILE A 325 -14.26 -6.00 -5.17
C ILE A 325 -14.21 -4.65 -4.46
N VAL A 326 -15.26 -3.85 -4.63
CA VAL A 326 -15.46 -2.61 -3.87
C VAL A 326 -16.74 -2.76 -3.06
N SER A 327 -16.62 -2.86 -1.74
CA SER A 327 -17.77 -2.93 -0.83
C SER A 327 -18.17 -1.54 -0.35
N LYS A 328 -19.46 -1.23 -0.40
CA LYS A 328 -20.03 0.04 0.07
C LYS A 328 -21.16 -0.20 1.06
N ASP A 329 -21.27 0.66 2.05
CA ASP A 329 -22.42 0.65 2.94
C ASP A 329 -23.66 1.17 2.20
N ILE A 330 -24.81 0.52 2.42
CA ILE A 330 -26.03 0.80 1.64
C ILE A 330 -26.58 2.20 1.89
N TRP A 331 -26.41 2.75 3.10
CA TRP A 331 -26.83 4.11 3.38
C TRP A 331 -26.16 5.15 2.46
N ILE A 332 -24.88 4.94 2.06
CA ILE A 332 -24.17 5.80 1.11
C ILE A 332 -24.84 5.77 -0.26
N LEU A 333 -25.24 4.57 -0.71
CA LEU A 333 -25.95 4.42 -1.98
C LEU A 333 -27.31 5.12 -1.94
N LYS A 334 -28.08 4.93 -0.87
CA LYS A 334 -29.40 5.56 -0.73
C LYS A 334 -29.32 7.08 -0.72
N GLU A 335 -28.35 7.65 0.01
CA GLU A 335 -28.15 9.09 0.04
C GLU A 335 -27.77 9.63 -1.35
N GLY A 336 -26.78 9.01 -1.99
CA GLY A 336 -26.30 9.41 -3.32
C GLY A 336 -27.36 9.28 -4.43
N LEU A 337 -28.32 8.37 -4.26
CA LEU A 337 -29.47 8.19 -5.14
C LEU A 337 -30.57 9.23 -4.90
N SER A 338 -30.81 9.61 -3.65
CA SER A 338 -31.88 10.55 -3.27
C SER A 338 -31.60 12.01 -3.64
N LYS A 339 -30.33 12.43 -3.72
CA LYS A 339 -29.94 13.79 -4.09
C LYS A 339 -29.91 13.95 -5.61
N LYS A 340 -31.06 14.15 -6.26
CA LYS A 340 -31.09 14.74 -7.60
C LYS A 340 -31.01 16.25 -7.42
N GLU A 341 -29.86 16.87 -7.68
CA GLU A 341 -29.81 18.34 -7.76
C GLU A 341 -30.77 18.77 -8.88
N ASP A 342 -31.81 19.53 -8.55
CA ASP A 342 -32.64 20.21 -9.53
C ASP A 342 -31.75 21.18 -10.30
N ILE A 343 -31.29 20.76 -11.47
CA ILE A 343 -30.57 21.64 -12.40
C ILE A 343 -31.58 22.68 -12.88
N ASN A 344 -31.60 23.85 -12.22
CA ASN A 344 -32.24 25.04 -12.76
C ASN A 344 -31.46 25.47 -14.02
N VAL A 345 -31.91 24.99 -15.18
CA VAL A 345 -31.41 25.46 -16.48
C VAL A 345 -31.94 26.87 -16.71
N THR A 346 -31.13 27.88 -16.35
CA THR A 346 -31.38 29.25 -16.79
C THR A 346 -30.96 29.37 -18.26
N TYR A 347 -31.94 29.44 -19.15
CA TYR A 347 -31.73 29.75 -20.56
C TYR A 347 -31.16 31.18 -20.70
N ILE A 348 -29.86 31.29 -20.98
CA ILE A 348 -29.25 32.56 -21.40
C ILE A 348 -29.33 32.62 -22.92
N GLY A 349 -30.30 33.37 -23.42
CA GLY A 349 -30.53 33.57 -24.84
C GLY A 349 -29.35 34.22 -25.56
N ASN A 350 -29.15 33.76 -26.79
CA ASN A 350 -28.28 34.25 -27.87
C ASN A 350 -27.71 35.68 -27.70
N ASN A 351 -26.38 35.78 -27.65
CA ASN A 351 -25.68 36.84 -28.36
C ASN A 351 -24.44 36.27 -29.05
N TYR A 352 -24.48 36.34 -30.38
CA TYR A 352 -23.40 36.01 -31.28
C TYR A 352 -22.21 36.96 -31.07
N GLY A 353 -21.00 36.39 -31.11
CA GLY A 353 -19.80 37.08 -31.57
C GLY A 353 -18.81 37.50 -30.49
N HIS A 354 -17.83 36.65 -30.19
CA HIS A 354 -16.44 36.84 -30.60
C HIS A 354 -15.59 35.67 -30.10
N VAL A 355 -14.99 34.93 -31.04
CA VAL A 355 -13.88 34.04 -30.78
C VAL A 355 -12.64 34.92 -30.55
N GLY A 356 -12.05 34.82 -29.37
CA GLY A 356 -10.79 35.47 -29.01
C GLY A 356 -10.22 34.80 -27.77
N ASN A 357 -9.14 34.05 -27.96
CA ASN A 357 -8.36 33.35 -26.95
C ASN A 357 -8.13 34.18 -25.67
N ASN A 358 -8.37 33.56 -24.51
CA ASN A 358 -7.57 33.78 -23.31
C ASN A 358 -7.41 32.45 -22.57
N TYR A 359 -6.20 31.91 -22.67
CA TYR A 359 -5.62 31.04 -21.65
C TYR A 359 -5.57 31.80 -20.32
N GLY A 360 -5.83 31.09 -19.22
CA GLY A 360 -5.43 31.52 -17.88
C GLY A 360 -6.58 31.87 -16.95
N ASN A 361 -6.75 31.02 -15.93
CA ASN A 361 -7.35 31.29 -14.63
C ASN A 361 -8.66 32.09 -14.58
N ASN A 362 -9.76 31.36 -14.43
CA ASN A 362 -10.65 31.50 -13.29
C ASN A 362 -11.58 30.28 -13.23
N SER A 363 -11.04 29.15 -12.79
CA SER A 363 -11.87 28.21 -12.04
C SER A 363 -12.36 28.98 -10.82
N PHE A 364 -13.66 29.25 -10.74
CA PHE A 364 -14.28 29.80 -9.55
C PHE A 364 -13.88 28.93 -8.37
N VAL A 365 -12.94 29.43 -7.57
CA VAL A 365 -12.73 29.02 -6.19
C VAL A 365 -14.05 29.37 -5.50
N SER A 366 -14.92 28.37 -5.33
CA SER A 366 -15.95 28.50 -4.31
C SER A 366 -15.19 28.55 -3.00
N ASN A 367 -15.01 29.75 -2.46
CA ASN A 367 -14.68 29.92 -1.06
C ASN A 367 -15.71 29.08 -0.29
N SER A 368 -15.24 27.99 0.31
CA SER A 368 -15.99 27.21 1.29
C SER A 368 -16.29 28.15 2.45
N THR A 369 -17.40 28.88 2.32
CA THR A 369 -18.17 29.28 3.49
C THR A 369 -18.49 27.97 4.19
N GLY A 370 -17.90 27.78 5.37
CA GLY A 370 -17.98 26.53 6.12
C GLY A 370 -19.41 26.04 6.10
N THR A 371 -19.63 24.91 5.42
CA THR A 371 -20.90 24.21 5.42
C THR A 371 -21.13 23.87 6.88
N THR A 372 -22.05 24.59 7.51
CA THR A 372 -22.50 24.27 8.86
C THR A 372 -23.27 22.97 8.69
N ILE A 373 -22.58 21.85 8.95
CA ILE A 373 -23.19 20.52 8.97
C ILE A 373 -24.24 20.57 10.07
N GLN A 374 -25.51 20.68 9.71
CA GLN A 374 -26.60 20.50 10.67
C GLN A 374 -26.80 19.00 10.84
N LEU A 375 -26.30 18.44 11.94
CA LEU A 375 -26.65 17.09 12.34
C LEU A 375 -28.14 17.07 12.70
N ASN A 376 -28.90 16.13 12.12
CA ASN A 376 -30.27 15.89 12.57
C ASN A 376 -30.25 15.34 14.02
N SER A 377 -31.40 15.37 14.69
CA SER A 377 -31.52 14.97 16.11
C SER A 377 -31.12 13.51 16.36
N GLU A 378 -31.27 12.63 15.38
CA GLU A 378 -30.91 11.21 15.48
C GLU A 378 -29.38 11.02 15.45
N HIS A 379 -28.69 11.62 14.47
CA HIS A 379 -27.23 11.59 14.36
C HIS A 379 -26.56 12.26 15.57
N LYS A 380 -27.16 13.33 16.08
CA LYS A 380 -26.69 14.02 17.29
C LYS A 380 -26.73 13.09 18.51
N ASN A 381 -27.83 12.35 18.69
CA ASN A 381 -27.97 11.39 19.79
C ASN A 381 -27.03 10.18 19.64
N GLU A 382 -26.85 9.67 18.43
CA GLU A 382 -25.93 8.56 18.17
C GLU A 382 -24.47 8.95 18.44
N LEU A 383 -24.10 10.18 18.06
CA LEU A 383 -22.78 10.74 18.34
C LEU A 383 -22.54 10.90 19.85
N ILE A 384 -23.56 11.38 20.58
CA ILE A 384 -23.51 11.46 22.06
C ILE A 384 -23.28 10.07 22.66
N ILE A 385 -24.09 9.08 22.28
CA ILE A 385 -23.96 7.70 22.78
C ILE A 385 -22.57 7.13 22.50
N THR A 386 -22.03 7.37 21.31
CA THR A 386 -20.73 6.87 20.89
C THR A 386 -19.60 7.51 21.70
N LEU A 387 -19.62 8.83 21.87
CA LEU A 387 -18.59 9.54 22.64
C LEU A 387 -18.67 9.23 24.14
N SER A 388 -19.86 9.03 24.71
CA SER A 388 -20.03 8.59 26.10
C SER A 388 -19.41 7.21 26.33
N LYS A 389 -19.63 6.25 25.43
CA LYS A 389 -18.98 4.93 25.49
C LYS A 389 -17.47 5.03 25.44
N VAL A 390 -16.91 5.96 24.66
CA VAL A 390 -15.45 6.16 24.65
C VAL A 390 -14.96 6.60 26.03
N ILE A 391 -15.59 7.59 26.67
CA ILE A 391 -15.19 8.07 28.01
C ILE A 391 -15.20 6.93 29.05
N GLU A 392 -16.21 6.07 29.00
CA GLU A 392 -16.36 4.93 29.91
C GLU A 392 -15.22 3.92 29.80
N ASN A 393 -14.65 3.75 28.60
CA ASN A 393 -13.59 2.76 28.33
C ASN A 393 -12.17 3.35 28.39
N VAL A 394 -12.00 4.66 28.64
CA VAL A 394 -10.66 5.30 28.67
C VAL A 394 -9.80 4.83 29.86
N ASP A 395 -10.42 4.41 30.97
CA ASP A 395 -9.65 3.92 32.13
C ASP A 395 -8.99 2.56 31.86
N ASP A 396 -9.54 1.77 30.94
CA ASP A 396 -9.07 0.43 30.58
C ASP A 396 -7.91 0.44 29.57
N LEU A 397 -7.49 1.63 29.13
CA LEU A 397 -6.43 1.77 28.13
C LEU A 397 -5.04 1.54 28.75
N ASP A 398 -4.15 0.87 28.05
CA ASP A 398 -2.76 0.65 28.50
C ASP A 398 -1.87 1.86 28.15
N VAL A 399 -2.16 3.00 28.78
CA VAL A 399 -1.45 4.29 28.61
C VAL A 399 -1.29 5.05 29.92
N GLU A 400 -0.40 6.04 29.92
CA GLU A 400 -0.15 6.88 31.08
C GLU A 400 -1.42 7.61 31.55
N THR A 401 -1.58 7.73 32.87
CA THR A 401 -2.72 8.39 33.52
C THR A 401 -2.92 9.84 33.02
N SER A 402 -1.84 10.53 32.69
CA SER A 402 -1.85 11.90 32.16
C SER A 402 -2.53 11.99 30.78
N GLU A 403 -2.37 10.98 29.93
CA GLU A 403 -2.98 10.89 28.60
C GLU A 403 -4.45 10.49 28.69
N LYS A 404 -4.80 9.55 29.57
CA LYS A 404 -6.20 9.19 29.87
C LYS A 404 -7.02 10.40 30.28
N VAL A 405 -6.47 11.25 31.16
CA VAL A 405 -7.12 12.49 31.61
C VAL A 405 -7.30 13.48 30.46
N LYS A 406 -6.31 13.62 29.58
CA LYS A 406 -6.42 14.49 28.39
C LYS A 406 -7.51 14.00 27.45
N ILE A 407 -7.53 12.71 27.10
CA ILE A 407 -8.55 12.11 26.22
C ILE A 407 -9.96 12.31 26.81
N LYS A 408 -10.17 12.00 28.10
CA LYS A 408 -11.46 12.21 28.77
C LYS A 408 -11.92 13.66 28.71
N ASN A 409 -11.03 14.61 28.99
CA ASN A 409 -11.38 16.03 28.99
C ASN A 409 -11.71 16.54 27.57
N THR A 410 -10.98 16.10 26.56
CA THR A 410 -11.23 16.52 25.17
C THR A 410 -12.54 15.94 24.63
N ILE A 411 -12.84 14.67 24.91
CA ILE A 411 -14.11 14.05 24.51
C ILE A 411 -15.29 14.64 25.29
N LYS A 412 -15.11 14.96 26.58
CA LYS A 412 -16.15 15.62 27.37
C LYS A 412 -16.49 17.01 26.83
N ARG A 413 -15.49 17.78 26.36
CA ARG A 413 -15.74 19.06 25.67
C ARG A 413 -16.53 18.89 24.38
N ALA A 414 -16.30 17.80 23.63
CA ALA A 414 -17.09 17.49 22.45
C ALA A 414 -18.56 17.16 22.81
N LEU A 415 -18.78 16.40 23.90
CA LEU A 415 -20.13 16.12 24.42
C LEU A 415 -20.85 17.38 24.88
N ASP A 416 -20.19 18.22 25.69
CA ASP A 416 -20.76 19.48 26.20
C ASP A 416 -21.16 20.43 25.04
N GLU A 417 -20.40 20.43 23.94
CA GLU A 417 -20.72 21.22 22.74
C GLU A 417 -21.90 20.61 21.96
N LEU A 418 -21.99 19.28 21.90
CA LEU A 418 -23.15 18.59 21.33
C LEU A 418 -24.40 18.84 22.16
N GLU A 419 -24.37 18.96 23.48
CA GLU A 419 -25.60 19.19 24.27
C GLU A 419 -26.19 20.61 24.09
N LYS A 420 -25.46 21.55 23.48
CA LYS A 420 -25.97 22.91 23.21
C LYS A 420 -27.09 22.91 22.16
N VAL A 421 -28.00 23.88 22.29
CA VAL A 421 -29.09 24.11 21.33
C VAL A 421 -28.55 24.50 19.94
N ASN A 422 -27.45 25.25 19.90
CA ASN A 422 -26.74 25.65 18.68
C ASN A 422 -25.30 25.11 18.71
N SER A 423 -25.15 23.78 18.61
CA SER A 423 -23.84 23.12 18.65
C SER A 423 -22.91 23.60 17.53
N ASP A 424 -21.68 23.99 17.86
CA ASP A 424 -20.64 24.22 16.86
C ASP A 424 -20.01 22.89 16.43
N ILE A 425 -20.53 22.34 15.33
CA ILE A 425 -20.07 21.07 14.78
C ILE A 425 -18.60 21.13 14.32
N SER A 426 -18.10 22.30 13.93
CA SER A 426 -16.67 22.44 13.58
C SER A 426 -15.79 22.35 14.82
N LEU A 427 -16.27 22.85 15.95
CA LEU A 427 -15.56 22.73 17.22
C LEU A 427 -15.59 21.30 17.76
N VAL A 428 -16.74 20.61 17.65
CA VAL A 428 -16.87 19.17 17.96
C VAL A 428 -15.89 18.34 17.12
N LYS A 429 -15.83 18.62 15.82
CA LYS A 429 -14.90 18.01 14.86
C LYS A 429 -13.44 18.16 15.30
N ASN A 430 -13.04 19.36 15.69
CA ASN A 430 -11.66 19.64 16.13
C ASN A 430 -11.31 18.90 17.43
N PHE A 431 -12.21 18.86 18.42
CA PHE A 431 -11.98 18.11 19.66
C PHE A 431 -11.82 16.60 19.41
N ILE A 432 -12.59 16.05 18.47
CA ILE A 432 -12.51 14.63 18.12
C ILE A 432 -11.22 14.34 17.35
N GLN A 433 -10.78 15.22 16.46
CA GLN A 433 -9.49 15.09 15.77
C GLN A 433 -8.30 15.17 16.73
N GLU A 434 -8.33 16.12 17.67
CA GLU A 434 -7.30 16.26 18.71
C GLU A 434 -7.24 14.99 19.57
N SER A 435 -8.40 14.42 19.92
CA SER A 435 -8.48 13.13 20.59
C SER A 435 -7.92 12.00 19.71
N GLY A 436 -8.27 11.95 18.43
CA GLY A 436 -7.80 10.95 17.47
C GLY A 436 -6.28 10.96 17.26
N ILE A 437 -5.65 12.14 17.24
CA ILE A 437 -4.19 12.31 17.18
C ILE A 437 -3.53 11.80 18.48
N LEU A 438 -4.10 12.13 19.63
CA LEU A 438 -3.64 11.61 20.93
C LEU A 438 -3.84 10.08 21.04
N LEU A 439 -4.84 9.53 20.35
CA LEU A 439 -5.23 8.11 20.38
C LEU A 439 -4.52 7.23 19.34
N GLN A 440 -3.97 7.81 18.26
CA GLN A 440 -3.09 7.08 17.31
C GLN A 440 -1.80 6.58 17.98
N ASN A 441 -1.38 7.22 19.08
CA ASN A 441 -0.29 6.73 19.92
C ASN A 441 -0.67 5.51 20.80
N VAL A 442 -1.94 5.08 20.79
CA VAL A 442 -2.53 4.08 21.72
C VAL A 442 -3.24 2.95 20.96
N SER A 443 -2.62 2.47 19.90
CA SER A 443 -3.20 1.79 18.71
C SER A 443 -3.95 0.43 18.87
N LYS A 444 -4.69 0.14 19.94
CA LYS A 444 -5.41 -1.14 20.11
C LYS A 444 -6.85 -1.08 20.63
N ILE A 445 -7.65 -0.08 20.26
CA ILE A 445 -9.04 0.04 20.75
C ILE A 445 -10.03 0.08 19.58
N PRO A 446 -10.61 -1.08 19.18
CA PRO A 446 -11.52 -1.19 18.03
C PRO A 446 -12.75 -0.28 18.10
N MET A 447 -13.33 -0.07 19.30
CA MET A 447 -14.51 0.80 19.48
C MET A 447 -14.21 2.27 19.17
N LEU A 448 -12.98 2.70 19.41
CA LEU A 448 -12.56 4.08 19.30
C LEU A 448 -12.12 4.41 17.87
N PHE A 449 -11.47 3.45 17.20
CA PHE A 449 -11.31 3.48 15.74
C PHE A 449 -12.66 3.50 15.01
N GLY A 450 -13.63 2.70 15.48
CA GLY A 450 -15.01 2.70 14.98
C GLY A 450 -15.70 4.06 15.15
N ALA A 451 -15.58 4.68 16.32
CA ALA A 451 -16.11 6.01 16.58
C ALA A 451 -15.46 7.10 15.70
N VAL A 452 -14.13 7.10 15.60
CA VAL A 452 -13.39 8.07 14.77
C VAL A 452 -13.73 7.90 13.29
N ASN A 453 -13.86 6.68 12.79
CA ASN A 453 -14.28 6.44 11.41
C ASN A 453 -15.72 6.85 11.17
N TYR A 454 -16.65 6.46 12.06
CA TYR A 454 -18.05 6.89 11.99
C TYR A 454 -18.14 8.43 11.94
N ILE A 455 -17.36 9.12 12.76
CA ILE A 455 -17.34 10.59 12.82
C ILE A 455 -16.69 11.21 11.58
N LYS A 456 -15.58 10.65 11.08
CA LYS A 456 -14.96 11.12 9.83
C LYS A 456 -15.93 11.02 8.66
N THR A 457 -16.69 9.93 8.62
CA THR A 457 -17.73 9.68 7.64
C THR A 457 -18.91 10.64 7.77
N GLN A 458 -19.39 10.92 8.99
CA GLN A 458 -20.50 11.87 9.21
C GLN A 458 -20.10 13.35 9.01
N LEU A 459 -18.83 13.72 9.21
CA LEU A 459 -18.35 15.10 9.19
C LEU A 459 -17.50 15.48 7.96
N GLY A 460 -17.43 14.60 6.95
CA GLY A 460 -16.66 14.82 5.72
C GLY A 460 -15.20 15.17 6.00
N LEU A 461 -14.48 14.26 6.65
CA LEU A 461 -13.05 14.40 6.99
C LEU A 461 -12.13 13.47 6.22
#